data_AF-A0A1Y1I6I1-F1
#
_entry.id   AF-A0A1Y1I6I1-F1
#
_cell.length_a   1.000
_cell.length_b   1.000
_cell.length_c   1.000
_cell.angle_alpha   90.00
_cell.angle_beta   90.00
_cell.angle_gamma   90.00
#
_symmetry.space_group_name_H-M   'P 1'
#
loop_
_entity.id
_entity.type
_entity.pdbx_description
1 polymer ?
#
loop_
_entity_poly.entity_id
_entity_poly.type
_entity_poly.pdbx_seq_one_letter_code
_entity_poly.pdbx_strand_id
1 'polypeptide(L)'
;MGLTSSLLARSGGKHASGDAVVESSNLNKGSARDCSTRKKADDLNEYGVTTGKGDEPIRTAPPSVVIPWVLSDVVDSLSETDGLRRGVTWEQHAARLRVCWQEYGAEFPKEFAGALTGCLETGGNGDQVATFLLDIFAGEATGETERMHVTKGTKELWPLVFRKCRQSLLRKREPDWTSIPAIESRQKIRQLLWKLESVGTSKQLWSKRVFSFEEQKFANKNAKRLLKALKKLERGLDRVDREANKVIGEAKRVAIEATLKPAPWEVHVASAPRA
;
A
#
# COMPACT_ATOMS: atom_id res chain seq x y z
N MET A 1 9.93 32.56 34.54
CA MET A 1 10.20 31.92 35.85
C MET A 1 9.16 30.82 36.04
N GLY A 2 9.58 29.59 36.36
CA GLY A 2 8.70 28.44 36.53
C GLY A 2 9.24 27.19 35.86
N LEU A 3 10.32 26.60 36.41
CA LEU A 3 10.88 25.32 36.01
C LEU A 3 10.14 24.21 36.75
N THR A 4 9.54 23.25 36.04
CA THR A 4 9.03 22.01 36.62
C THR A 4 9.96 20.86 36.24
N SER A 5 10.78 20.45 37.21
CA SER A 5 11.53 19.19 37.19
C SER A 5 10.62 18.06 37.67
N SER A 6 10.62 16.92 36.96
CA SER A 6 10.10 15.67 37.50
C SER A 6 11.07 14.56 37.16
N LEU A 7 11.81 14.14 38.18
CA LEU A 7 12.65 12.95 38.24
C LEU A 7 11.75 11.71 38.31
N LEU A 8 11.97 10.75 37.42
CA LEU A 8 11.44 9.40 37.54
C LEU A 8 12.60 8.42 37.68
N ALA A 9 12.71 7.89 38.90
CA ALA A 9 13.65 6.86 39.30
C ALA A 9 13.33 5.53 38.60
N ARG A 10 14.35 4.90 38.01
CA ARG A 10 14.25 3.60 37.38
C ARG A 10 14.89 2.56 38.30
N SER A 11 14.04 1.79 38.98
CA SER A 11 14.41 0.65 39.83
C SER A 11 14.93 -0.51 38.96
N GLY A 12 16.08 -1.06 39.35
CA GLY A 12 16.70 -2.22 38.74
C GLY A 12 16.21 -3.51 39.36
N GLY A 13 15.74 -4.44 38.52
CA GLY A 13 15.49 -5.83 38.89
C GLY A 13 16.50 -6.73 38.19
N LYS A 14 17.46 -7.26 38.96
CA LYS A 14 18.32 -8.38 38.58
C LYS A 14 17.54 -9.67 38.83
N HIS A 15 17.33 -10.49 37.81
CA HIS A 15 17.05 -11.91 38.00
C HIS A 15 18.09 -12.73 37.24
N ALA A 16 18.73 -13.60 38.00
CA ALA A 16 19.68 -14.61 37.58
C ALA A 16 18.95 -15.92 37.25
N SER A 17 19.72 -16.83 36.65
CA SER A 17 19.60 -18.29 36.71
C SER A 17 18.96 -18.97 35.50
N GLY A 18 19.68 -19.97 34.99
CA GLY A 18 19.11 -21.02 34.15
C GLY A 18 20.04 -21.56 33.07
N ASP A 19 21.17 -22.14 33.46
CA ASP A 19 21.89 -23.11 32.63
C ASP A 19 20.98 -24.32 32.36
N ALA A 20 20.84 -24.71 31.09
CA ALA A 20 20.41 -26.05 30.71
C ALA A 20 21.03 -26.41 29.36
N VAL A 21 22.12 -27.16 29.45
CA VAL A 21 22.68 -28.01 28.39
C VAL A 21 21.64 -29.07 28.04
N VAL A 22 21.24 -29.17 26.76
CA VAL A 22 20.79 -30.45 26.18
C VAL A 22 21.39 -30.60 24.79
N GLU A 23 22.06 -31.74 24.68
CA GLU A 23 22.86 -32.31 23.62
C GLU A 23 21.98 -33.21 22.72
N SER A 24 22.40 -33.42 21.47
CA SER A 24 21.97 -34.51 20.55
C SER A 24 20.57 -34.32 19.90
N SER A 25 20.26 -34.65 18.64
CA SER A 25 20.80 -35.63 17.67
C SER A 25 20.28 -35.21 16.28
N ASN A 26 21.13 -35.11 15.24
CA ASN A 26 21.32 -36.11 14.19
C ASN A 26 20.08 -36.76 13.53
N LEU A 27 20.12 -36.70 12.19
CA LEU A 27 19.60 -37.66 11.19
C LEU A 27 18.07 -37.79 11.02
N ASN A 28 17.55 -37.27 9.90
CA ASN A 28 17.02 -38.19 8.88
C ASN A 28 16.99 -37.59 7.47
N LYS A 29 17.69 -38.28 6.56
CA LYS A 29 17.60 -38.16 5.11
C LYS A 29 16.55 -39.16 4.63
N GLY A 30 15.73 -38.76 3.66
CA GLY A 30 15.09 -39.69 2.74
C GLY A 30 13.57 -39.60 2.74
N SER A 31 13.01 -39.19 1.61
CA SER A 31 12.34 -40.14 0.71
C SER A 31 11.58 -39.33 -0.34
N ALA A 32 12.15 -39.29 -1.55
CA ALA A 32 11.43 -38.85 -2.73
C ALA A 32 10.30 -39.86 -2.99
N ARG A 33 9.06 -39.40 -2.90
CA ARG A 33 7.93 -40.14 -3.48
C ARG A 33 7.58 -39.52 -4.82
N ASP A 34 7.97 -40.24 -5.86
CA ASP A 34 7.33 -40.21 -7.17
C ASP A 34 5.81 -40.39 -7.01
N CYS A 35 5.03 -39.41 -7.46
CA CYS A 35 3.62 -39.60 -7.75
C CYS A 35 3.46 -39.71 -9.26
N SER A 36 3.57 -40.96 -9.70
CA SER A 36 3.26 -41.42 -11.03
C SER A 36 1.79 -41.17 -11.36
N THR A 37 1.61 -40.57 -12.53
CA THR A 37 0.40 -40.43 -13.33
C THR A 37 -0.58 -41.60 -13.23
N ARG A 38 -1.85 -41.29 -12.91
CA ARG A 38 -2.98 -42.14 -13.32
C ARG A 38 -4.04 -41.30 -14.03
N LYS A 39 -3.95 -41.33 -15.35
CA LYS A 39 -5.08 -41.09 -16.26
C LYS A 39 -6.20 -42.07 -15.90
N LYS A 40 -7.42 -41.55 -15.75
CA LYS A 40 -8.62 -42.23 -16.20
C LYS A 40 -9.57 -41.17 -16.74
N ALA A 41 -9.54 -41.06 -18.07
CA ALA A 41 -10.71 -40.68 -18.83
C ALA A 41 -11.75 -41.79 -18.62
N ASP A 42 -13.01 -41.41 -18.42
CA ASP A 42 -14.07 -41.68 -19.38
C ASP A 42 -15.42 -41.40 -18.72
N ASP A 43 -16.32 -40.94 -19.58
CA ASP A 43 -17.76 -41.13 -19.54
C ASP A 43 -18.67 -40.08 -18.87
N LEU A 44 -19.43 -39.48 -19.80
CA LEU A 44 -20.84 -39.10 -19.70
C LEU A 44 -21.14 -37.77 -19.01
N ASN A 45 -21.17 -36.70 -19.81
CA ASN A 45 -22.33 -35.83 -19.74
C ASN A 45 -22.62 -35.14 -21.09
N GLU A 46 -23.41 -35.82 -21.90
CA GLU A 46 -24.12 -35.29 -23.06
C GLU A 46 -25.33 -34.49 -22.55
N TYR A 47 -25.13 -33.23 -22.18
CA TYR A 47 -26.23 -32.27 -22.05
C TYR A 47 -26.20 -31.34 -23.26
N GLY A 48 -27.28 -31.42 -24.04
CA GLY A 48 -27.50 -30.66 -25.27
C GLY A 48 -27.21 -29.17 -25.10
N VAL A 49 -26.15 -28.73 -25.78
CA VAL A 49 -25.83 -27.33 -25.99
C VAL A 49 -26.84 -26.78 -26.98
N THR A 50 -27.83 -26.06 -26.48
CA THR A 50 -28.73 -25.25 -27.28
C THR A 50 -27.93 -24.09 -27.88
N THR A 51 -27.47 -24.27 -29.11
CA THR A 51 -26.90 -23.24 -29.95
C THR A 51 -28.02 -22.30 -30.39
N GLY A 52 -28.26 -21.22 -29.64
CA GLY A 52 -29.45 -20.43 -29.92
C GLY A 52 -29.62 -19.12 -29.16
N LYS A 53 -28.64 -18.21 -29.22
CA LYS A 53 -28.82 -16.75 -29.39
C LYS A 53 -27.45 -16.09 -29.27
N GLY A 54 -27.19 -15.06 -30.07
CA GLY A 54 -25.96 -14.29 -29.99
C GLY A 54 -25.83 -13.67 -28.60
N ASP A 55 -25.08 -14.33 -27.72
CA ASP A 55 -24.69 -13.80 -26.42
C ASP A 55 -23.77 -12.62 -26.70
N GLU A 56 -24.38 -11.43 -26.73
CA GLU A 56 -23.64 -10.19 -26.66
C GLU A 56 -22.72 -10.30 -25.43
N PRO A 57 -21.39 -10.19 -25.59
CA PRO A 57 -20.48 -10.40 -24.49
C PRO A 57 -20.86 -9.43 -23.37
N ILE A 58 -21.23 -9.99 -22.21
CA ILE A 58 -21.60 -9.22 -21.03
C ILE A 58 -20.46 -8.24 -20.76
N ARG A 59 -20.69 -6.96 -21.05
CA ARG A 59 -19.68 -5.91 -20.88
C ARG A 59 -19.43 -5.73 -19.39
N THR A 60 -18.17 -5.86 -18.95
CA THR A 60 -17.84 -5.57 -17.55
C THR A 60 -17.98 -4.08 -17.33
N ALA A 61 -18.55 -3.70 -16.18
CA ALA A 61 -18.63 -2.30 -15.78
C ALA A 61 -17.23 -1.64 -15.77
N PRO A 62 -17.15 -0.32 -16.05
CA PRO A 62 -15.88 0.38 -16.14
C PRO A 62 -15.16 0.47 -14.78
N PRO A 63 -13.82 0.64 -14.77
CA PRO A 63 -13.03 0.70 -13.55
C PRO A 63 -13.46 1.83 -12.61
N SER A 64 -13.94 2.95 -13.17
CA SER A 64 -14.48 4.10 -12.43
C SER A 64 -15.74 3.78 -11.62
N VAL A 65 -16.42 2.67 -11.92
CA VAL A 65 -17.59 2.18 -11.17
C VAL A 65 -17.19 1.02 -10.28
N VAL A 66 -16.49 0.02 -10.83
CA VAL A 66 -16.14 -1.22 -10.12
C VAL A 66 -15.25 -0.93 -8.92
N ILE A 67 -14.22 -0.08 -9.07
CA ILE A 67 -13.23 0.09 -8.00
C ILE A 67 -13.79 0.86 -6.81
N PRO A 68 -14.45 2.03 -7.00
CA PRO A 68 -15.08 2.72 -5.87
C PRO A 68 -16.13 1.84 -5.17
N TRP A 69 -16.95 1.11 -5.93
CA TRP A 69 -17.94 0.21 -5.35
C TRP A 69 -17.30 -0.87 -4.48
N VAL A 70 -16.25 -1.56 -4.97
CA VAL A 70 -15.52 -2.56 -4.17
C VAL A 70 -14.92 -1.94 -2.91
N LEU A 71 -14.29 -0.77 -3.02
CA LEU A 71 -13.65 -0.13 -1.87
C LEU A 71 -14.68 0.33 -0.82
N SER A 72 -15.82 0.88 -1.26
CA SER A 72 -16.94 1.23 -0.37
C SER A 72 -17.50 -0.01 0.33
N ASP A 73 -17.78 -1.09 -0.41
CA ASP A 73 -18.30 -2.32 0.18
C ASP A 73 -17.31 -2.95 1.18
N VAL A 74 -16.01 -2.89 0.89
CA VAL A 74 -14.96 -3.29 1.83
C VAL A 74 -15.01 -2.44 3.10
N VAL A 75 -15.18 -1.12 2.99
CA VAL A 75 -15.33 -0.23 4.15
C VAL A 75 -16.59 -0.53 4.95
N ASP A 76 -17.71 -0.82 4.28
CA ASP A 76 -19.03 -1.02 4.91
C ASP A 76 -19.18 -2.42 5.53
N SER A 77 -18.34 -3.39 5.15
CA SER A 77 -18.35 -4.78 5.65
C SER A 77 -18.00 -4.97 7.14
N LEU A 78 -18.16 -3.93 7.96
CA LEU A 78 -17.72 -3.84 9.36
C LEU A 78 -18.59 -4.59 10.37
N SER A 79 -19.84 -4.95 10.06
CA SER A 79 -20.73 -5.62 11.03
C SER A 79 -20.48 -7.14 11.15
N GLU A 80 -19.31 -7.45 11.71
CA GLU A 80 -18.88 -8.53 12.63
C GLU A 80 -19.48 -9.95 12.70
N THR A 81 -20.44 -10.42 11.90
CA THR A 81 -21.02 -11.76 12.19
C THR A 81 -20.48 -12.95 11.42
N ASP A 82 -19.62 -12.81 10.41
CA ASP A 82 -18.99 -13.99 9.79
C ASP A 82 -17.67 -13.64 9.07
N GLY A 83 -16.53 -13.97 9.70
CA GLY A 83 -15.23 -13.94 9.03
C GLY A 83 -15.20 -14.78 7.74
N LEU A 84 -16.00 -15.85 7.69
CA LEU A 84 -16.19 -16.69 6.50
C LEU A 84 -16.93 -15.95 5.37
N ARG A 85 -18.03 -15.24 5.68
CA ARG A 85 -18.74 -14.43 4.68
C ARG A 85 -17.84 -13.33 4.14
N ARG A 86 -17.02 -12.72 5.00
CA ARG A 86 -16.03 -11.72 4.58
C ARG A 86 -15.03 -12.30 3.57
N GLY A 87 -14.49 -13.50 3.84
CA GLY A 87 -13.58 -14.18 2.91
C GLY A 87 -14.21 -14.38 1.53
N VAL A 88 -15.42 -14.93 1.48
CA VAL A 88 -16.16 -15.16 0.22
C VAL A 88 -16.44 -13.84 -0.52
N THR A 89 -16.90 -12.80 0.19
CA THR A 89 -17.16 -11.49 -0.41
C THR A 89 -15.89 -10.89 -0.99
N TRP A 90 -14.77 -11.02 -0.29
CA TRP A 90 -13.48 -10.52 -0.76
C TRP A 90 -12.94 -11.28 -1.96
N GLU A 91 -13.14 -12.60 -2.02
CA GLU A 91 -12.80 -13.40 -3.20
C GLU A 91 -13.59 -12.93 -4.42
N GLN A 92 -14.89 -12.66 -4.25
CA GLN A 92 -15.70 -12.12 -5.33
C GLN A 92 -15.23 -10.73 -5.76
N HIS A 93 -14.84 -9.87 -4.82
CA HIS A 93 -14.27 -8.56 -5.13
C HIS A 93 -12.95 -8.67 -5.88
N ALA A 94 -12.04 -9.54 -5.43
CA ALA A 94 -10.80 -9.81 -6.13
C ALA A 94 -11.05 -10.33 -7.55
N ALA A 95 -12.03 -11.22 -7.74
CA ALA A 95 -12.44 -11.70 -9.05
C ALA A 95 -12.97 -10.57 -9.94
N ARG A 96 -13.85 -9.70 -9.42
CA ARG A 96 -14.37 -8.53 -10.15
C ARG A 96 -13.25 -7.58 -10.56
N LEU A 97 -12.33 -7.27 -9.66
CA LEU A 97 -11.15 -6.44 -9.95
C LEU A 97 -10.26 -7.09 -11.02
N ARG A 98 -10.07 -8.41 -10.97
CA ARG A 98 -9.29 -9.16 -11.96
C ARG A 98 -9.93 -9.10 -13.34
N VAL A 99 -11.23 -9.39 -13.46
CA VAL A 99 -11.98 -9.32 -14.73
C VAL A 99 -11.95 -7.90 -15.29
N CYS A 100 -12.25 -6.91 -14.46
CA CYS A 100 -12.19 -5.50 -14.87
C CYS A 100 -10.77 -5.11 -15.35
N TRP A 101 -9.71 -5.58 -14.68
CA TRP A 101 -8.35 -5.30 -15.16
C TRP A 101 -7.98 -6.04 -16.45
N GLN A 102 -8.50 -7.25 -16.65
CA GLN A 102 -8.31 -7.99 -17.89
C GLN A 102 -8.92 -7.25 -19.08
N GLU A 103 -10.10 -6.67 -18.91
CA GLU A 103 -10.81 -5.91 -19.95
C GLU A 103 -10.19 -4.52 -20.19
N TYR A 104 -10.01 -3.71 -19.13
CA TYR A 104 -9.62 -2.29 -19.27
C TYR A 104 -8.10 -2.04 -19.23
N GLY A 105 -7.29 -3.07 -18.97
CA GLY A 105 -5.85 -3.04 -19.17
C GLY A 105 -5.11 -1.92 -18.43
N ALA A 106 -4.58 -0.93 -19.16
CA ALA A 106 -3.71 0.11 -18.61
C ALA A 106 -4.46 1.23 -17.89
N GLU A 107 -5.75 1.39 -18.15
CA GLU A 107 -6.60 2.40 -17.49
C GLU A 107 -6.90 1.98 -16.06
N PHE A 108 -7.12 0.68 -15.84
CA PHE A 108 -7.51 0.16 -14.54
C PHE A 108 -6.56 0.55 -13.39
N PRO A 109 -5.22 0.40 -13.47
CA PRO A 109 -4.35 0.83 -12.36
C PRO A 109 -4.36 2.34 -12.10
N LYS A 110 -4.69 3.16 -13.10
CA LYS A 110 -4.80 4.62 -12.95
C LYS A 110 -6.06 4.94 -12.15
N GLU A 111 -7.20 4.38 -12.56
CA GLU A 111 -8.47 4.55 -11.86
C GLU A 111 -8.40 3.96 -10.45
N PHE A 112 -7.70 2.84 -10.26
CA PHE A 112 -7.51 2.25 -8.93
C PHE A 112 -6.74 3.17 -7.99
N ALA A 113 -5.65 3.77 -8.46
CA ALA A 113 -4.91 4.74 -7.65
C ALA A 113 -5.74 5.96 -7.28
N GLY A 114 -6.59 6.45 -8.20
CA GLY A 114 -7.53 7.55 -7.96
C GLY A 114 -8.57 7.17 -6.91
N ALA A 115 -9.30 6.08 -7.13
CA ALA A 115 -10.33 5.59 -6.21
C ALA A 115 -9.78 5.26 -4.82
N LEU A 116 -8.58 4.68 -4.74
CA LEU A 116 -7.91 4.41 -3.47
C LEU A 116 -7.59 5.70 -2.72
N THR A 117 -7.15 6.74 -3.43
CA THR A 117 -6.91 8.05 -2.81
C THR A 117 -8.23 8.63 -2.32
N GLY A 118 -9.28 8.62 -3.15
CA GLY A 118 -10.64 9.05 -2.81
C GLY A 118 -11.22 8.36 -1.57
N CYS A 119 -11.07 7.04 -1.48
CA CYS A 119 -11.50 6.22 -0.35
C CYS A 119 -10.81 6.61 0.97
N LEU A 120 -9.59 7.14 0.91
CA LEU A 120 -8.89 7.63 2.11
C LEU A 120 -9.36 9.02 2.52
N GLU A 121 -9.94 9.80 1.59
CA GLU A 121 -10.43 11.15 1.88
C GLU A 121 -11.72 11.14 2.68
N THR A 122 -12.57 10.15 2.46
CA THR A 122 -13.86 10.01 3.15
C THR A 122 -13.71 9.57 4.62
N GLY A 123 -12.48 9.36 5.11
CA GLY A 123 -12.22 8.98 6.50
C GLY A 123 -12.68 7.57 6.85
N GLY A 124 -12.93 6.72 5.83
CA GLY A 124 -13.36 5.34 6.02
C GLY A 124 -12.38 4.49 6.82
N ASN A 125 -12.79 3.27 7.18
CA ASN A 125 -11.98 2.33 7.93
C ASN A 125 -10.77 1.85 7.11
N GLY A 126 -9.70 2.63 7.15
CA GLY A 126 -8.49 2.33 6.39
C GLY A 126 -7.78 1.05 6.83
N ASP A 127 -8.09 0.49 8.00
CA ASP A 127 -7.50 -0.79 8.43
C ASP A 127 -8.13 -1.95 7.67
N GLN A 128 -9.44 -1.88 7.42
CA GLN A 128 -10.16 -2.85 6.60
C GLN A 128 -9.70 -2.79 5.13
N VAL A 129 -9.56 -1.58 4.59
CA VAL A 129 -8.99 -1.37 3.25
C VAL A 129 -7.56 -1.89 3.17
N ALA A 130 -6.71 -1.56 4.16
CA ALA A 130 -5.34 -2.07 4.20
C ALA A 130 -5.31 -3.60 4.28
N THR A 131 -6.17 -4.20 5.10
CA THR A 131 -6.31 -5.66 5.24
C THR A 131 -6.65 -6.30 3.90
N PHE A 132 -7.70 -5.81 3.23
CA PHE A 132 -8.12 -6.27 1.91
C PHE A 132 -7.00 -6.11 0.86
N LEU A 133 -6.36 -4.92 0.80
CA LEU A 133 -5.25 -4.67 -0.12
C LEU A 133 -4.08 -5.63 0.10
N LEU A 134 -3.75 -5.94 1.35
CA LEU A 134 -2.70 -6.91 1.66
C LEU A 134 -3.07 -8.31 1.18
N ASP A 135 -4.33 -8.72 1.31
CA ASP A 135 -4.76 -10.04 0.86
C ASP A 135 -4.72 -10.15 -0.68
N ILE A 136 -5.14 -9.11 -1.40
CA ILE A 136 -5.08 -9.13 -2.87
C ILE A 136 -3.67 -8.90 -3.45
N PHE A 137 -2.77 -8.24 -2.71
CA PHE A 137 -1.43 -7.87 -3.21
C PHE A 137 -0.29 -8.75 -2.69
N ALA A 138 -0.37 -9.16 -1.42
CA ALA A 138 0.62 -9.98 -0.74
C ALA A 138 0.14 -11.42 -0.49
N GLY A 139 -1.10 -11.75 -0.88
CA GLY A 139 -1.60 -13.13 -0.89
C GLY A 139 -0.62 -14.07 -1.58
N GLU A 140 -0.42 -15.25 -0.99
CA GLU A 140 0.38 -16.29 -1.60
C GLU A 140 -0.43 -16.95 -2.71
N ALA A 141 0.23 -17.28 -3.82
CA ALA A 141 -0.36 -18.08 -4.90
C ALA A 141 -0.42 -19.56 -4.50
N THR A 142 -0.81 -19.84 -3.26
CA THR A 142 -0.94 -21.18 -2.69
C THR A 142 -2.30 -21.27 -2.01
N GLY A 143 -3.07 -22.32 -2.33
CA GLY A 143 -4.35 -22.59 -1.69
C GLY A 143 -5.40 -21.51 -1.90
N GLU A 144 -6.07 -21.12 -0.81
CA GLU A 144 -7.24 -20.22 -0.83
C GLU A 144 -6.89 -18.78 -1.23
N THR A 145 -5.70 -18.30 -0.88
CA THR A 145 -5.29 -16.91 -1.17
C THR A 145 -4.93 -16.67 -2.63
N GLU A 146 -4.74 -17.73 -3.42
CA GLU A 146 -4.51 -17.61 -4.87
C GLU A 146 -5.71 -16.94 -5.57
N ARG A 147 -6.94 -17.25 -5.10
CA ARG A 147 -8.18 -16.68 -5.63
C ARG A 147 -8.30 -15.18 -5.36
N MET A 148 -7.68 -14.72 -4.28
CA MET A 148 -7.62 -13.31 -3.89
C MET A 148 -6.57 -12.53 -4.67
N HIS A 149 -5.52 -13.19 -5.18
CA HIS A 149 -4.41 -12.48 -5.79
C HIS A 149 -4.77 -11.93 -7.17
N VAL A 150 -4.72 -10.60 -7.32
CA VAL A 150 -5.13 -9.93 -8.58
C VAL A 150 -3.94 -9.82 -9.54
N THR A 151 -3.90 -10.73 -10.52
CA THR A 151 -2.87 -10.80 -11.57
C THR A 151 -3.48 -10.79 -12.98
N LYS A 152 -2.68 -10.33 -13.95
CA LYS A 152 -2.97 -10.43 -15.39
C LYS A 152 -1.80 -11.15 -16.07
N GLY A 153 -1.94 -12.47 -16.22
CA GLY A 153 -0.82 -13.35 -16.59
C GLY A 153 0.26 -13.29 -15.51
N THR A 154 1.49 -12.96 -15.90
CA THR A 154 2.63 -12.82 -14.97
C THR A 154 2.72 -11.45 -14.29
N LYS A 155 1.82 -10.52 -14.62
CA LYS A 155 1.86 -9.15 -14.09
C LYS A 155 0.99 -9.05 -12.84
N GLU A 156 1.59 -8.53 -11.77
CA GLU A 156 0.89 -8.15 -10.54
C GLU A 156 0.27 -6.75 -10.70
N LEU A 157 -0.89 -6.53 -10.08
CA LEU A 157 -1.59 -5.25 -10.11
C LEU A 157 -0.88 -4.17 -9.28
N TRP A 158 -0.47 -4.50 -8.05
CA TRP A 158 0.03 -3.54 -7.07
C TRP A 158 1.24 -2.70 -7.52
N PRO A 159 2.23 -3.21 -8.29
CA PRO A 159 3.34 -2.38 -8.74
C PRO A 159 2.87 -1.30 -9.73
N LEU A 160 1.77 -1.54 -10.45
CA LEU A 160 1.19 -0.58 -11.38
C LEU A 160 0.38 0.47 -10.62
N VAL A 161 -0.43 0.07 -9.65
CA VAL A 161 -1.21 0.98 -8.80
C VAL A 161 -0.27 1.93 -8.05
N PHE A 162 0.76 1.43 -7.37
CA PHE A 162 1.71 2.29 -6.65
C PHE A 162 2.55 3.15 -7.58
N ARG A 163 2.85 2.68 -8.79
CA ARG A 163 3.47 3.53 -9.81
C ARG A 163 2.54 4.67 -10.21
N LYS A 164 1.23 4.42 -10.28
CA LYS A 164 0.21 5.45 -10.59
C LYS A 164 0.02 6.42 -9.43
N CYS A 165 -0.07 5.96 -8.18
CA CYS A 165 -0.02 6.82 -7.00
C CYS A 165 1.24 7.70 -7.01
N ARG A 166 2.40 7.11 -7.31
CA ARG A 166 3.64 7.87 -7.44
C ARG A 166 3.57 8.87 -8.60
N GLN A 167 3.00 8.49 -9.74
CA GLN A 167 2.89 9.38 -10.90
C GLN A 167 1.91 10.53 -10.66
N SER A 168 0.80 10.33 -9.95
CA SER A 168 -0.10 11.43 -9.60
C SER A 168 0.60 12.41 -8.65
N LEU A 169 1.36 11.90 -7.69
CA LEU A 169 2.18 12.70 -6.78
C LEU A 169 3.36 13.41 -7.45
N LEU A 170 3.95 12.77 -8.47
CA LEU A 170 5.12 13.26 -9.20
C LEU A 170 4.75 13.86 -10.56
N ARG A 171 3.47 14.05 -10.87
CA ARG A 171 3.07 14.67 -12.13
C ARG A 171 3.59 16.09 -12.09
N LYS A 172 4.69 16.21 -12.82
CA LYS A 172 5.72 17.25 -12.89
C LYS A 172 5.22 18.62 -12.45
N ARG A 173 5.80 19.16 -11.36
CA ARG A 173 6.00 20.60 -11.09
C ARG A 173 4.92 21.53 -11.67
N GLU A 174 3.65 21.12 -11.63
CA GLU A 174 2.56 22.05 -11.87
C GLU A 174 2.61 23.02 -10.70
N PRO A 175 2.32 24.31 -10.90
CA PRO A 175 2.45 25.34 -9.86
C PRO A 175 1.83 24.95 -8.51
N ASP A 176 0.86 24.05 -8.53
CA ASP A 176 0.00 23.66 -7.42
C ASP A 176 0.53 22.52 -6.53
N TRP A 177 1.75 22.01 -6.72
CA TRP A 177 2.26 20.94 -5.86
C TRP A 177 2.53 21.36 -4.39
N THR A 178 2.70 22.67 -4.14
CA THR A 178 2.72 23.29 -2.81
C THR A 178 1.33 23.69 -2.32
N SER A 179 0.28 23.47 -3.11
CA SER A 179 -1.10 23.75 -2.70
C SER A 179 -1.53 22.87 -1.53
N ILE A 180 -2.53 23.37 -0.77
CA ILE A 180 -3.13 22.63 0.34
C ILE A 180 -3.66 21.26 -0.12
N PRO A 181 -4.43 21.13 -1.23
CA PRO A 181 -4.88 19.82 -1.71
C PRO A 181 -3.73 18.84 -2.01
N ALA A 182 -2.63 19.33 -2.57
CA ALA A 182 -1.47 18.48 -2.86
C ALA A 182 -0.77 17.98 -1.57
N ILE A 183 -0.68 18.83 -0.53
CA ILE A 183 -0.15 18.45 0.79
C ILE A 183 -1.06 17.40 1.44
N GLU A 184 -2.38 17.62 1.43
CA GLU A 184 -3.36 16.68 1.98
C GLU A 184 -3.31 15.33 1.27
N SER A 185 -3.25 15.32 -0.05
CA SER A 185 -3.12 14.09 -0.84
C SER A 185 -1.88 13.27 -0.46
N ARG A 186 -0.72 13.94 -0.29
CA ARG A 186 0.52 13.30 0.19
C ARG A 186 0.36 12.72 1.59
N GLN A 187 -0.28 13.45 2.49
CA GLN A 187 -0.52 12.99 3.86
C GLN A 187 -1.44 11.77 3.90
N LYS A 188 -2.50 11.74 3.09
CA LYS A 188 -3.41 10.59 3.00
C LYS A 188 -2.69 9.34 2.47
N ILE A 189 -1.83 9.49 1.46
CA ILE A 189 -1.02 8.36 0.97
C ILE A 189 -0.05 7.88 2.05
N ARG A 190 0.57 8.76 2.83
CA ARG A 190 1.39 8.36 4.00
C ARG A 190 0.58 7.57 5.02
N GLN A 191 -0.62 8.01 5.34
CA GLN A 191 -1.49 7.30 6.27
C GLN A 191 -1.80 5.88 5.76
N LEU A 192 -2.12 5.73 4.47
CA LEU A 192 -2.30 4.41 3.87
C LEU A 192 -1.02 3.55 3.97
N LEU A 193 0.14 4.11 3.63
CA LEU A 193 1.41 3.39 3.73
C LEU A 193 1.67 2.90 5.15
N TRP A 194 1.46 3.77 6.14
CA TRP A 194 1.60 3.43 7.55
C TRP A 194 0.61 2.34 7.98
N LYS A 195 -0.67 2.42 7.53
CA LYS A 195 -1.67 1.37 7.79
C LYS A 195 -1.29 0.03 7.16
N LEU A 196 -0.85 0.02 5.90
CA LEU A 196 -0.38 -1.19 5.22
C LEU A 196 0.81 -1.82 5.94
N GLU A 197 1.75 -1.02 6.41
CA GLU A 197 2.89 -1.53 7.19
C GLU A 197 2.47 -2.05 8.57
N SER A 198 1.59 -1.34 9.27
CA SER A 198 1.06 -1.70 10.58
C SER A 198 0.26 -3.01 10.51
N VAL A 199 -0.75 -3.07 9.64
CA VAL A 199 -1.58 -4.27 9.42
C VAL A 199 -0.72 -5.43 8.93
N GLY A 200 0.20 -5.20 8.00
CA GLY A 200 1.08 -6.27 7.54
C GLY A 200 2.03 -6.77 8.63
N THR A 201 2.45 -5.91 9.56
CA THR A 201 3.21 -6.31 10.76
C THR A 201 2.35 -7.15 11.70
N SER A 202 1.10 -6.74 11.94
CA SER A 202 0.13 -7.48 12.74
C SER A 202 -0.17 -8.87 12.15
N LYS A 203 -0.31 -8.96 10.82
CA LYS A 203 -0.43 -10.19 10.04
C LYS A 203 0.89 -10.97 9.91
N GLN A 204 1.98 -10.53 10.55
CA GLN A 204 3.31 -11.14 10.49
C GLN A 204 3.93 -11.27 9.07
N LEU A 205 3.44 -10.51 8.09
CA LEU A 205 3.91 -10.55 6.69
C LEU A 205 5.37 -10.09 6.54
N TRP A 206 5.85 -9.24 7.46
CA TRP A 206 7.19 -8.67 7.42
C TRP A 206 7.80 -8.47 8.81
N SER A 207 7.62 -9.44 9.71
CA SER A 207 8.13 -9.41 11.09
C SER A 207 9.50 -8.72 11.21
N LYS A 208 9.53 -7.62 11.98
CA LYS A 208 10.71 -6.79 12.26
C LYS A 208 11.63 -7.42 13.31
N ARG A 209 11.18 -8.46 14.02
CA ARG A 209 11.98 -9.07 15.08
C ARG A 209 13.02 -10.01 14.48
N VAL A 210 14.23 -9.87 14.99
CA VAL A 210 15.41 -10.73 14.81
C VAL A 210 15.09 -12.13 15.32
N PHE A 211 14.16 -12.81 14.66
CA PHE A 211 14.02 -14.25 14.82
C PHE A 211 14.98 -14.93 13.86
N SER A 212 15.37 -16.15 14.21
CA SER A 212 16.39 -16.93 13.52
C SER A 212 16.15 -16.97 12.01
N PHE A 213 17.22 -17.16 11.26
CA PHE A 213 17.24 -17.26 9.79
C PHE A 213 16.19 -18.26 9.23
N GLU A 214 15.67 -19.16 10.07
CA GLU A 214 14.68 -20.18 9.73
C GLU A 214 13.22 -19.70 9.78
N GLU A 215 12.85 -18.72 10.61
CA GLU A 215 11.48 -18.19 10.64
C GLU A 215 11.25 -17.10 9.57
N GLN A 216 12.33 -16.50 9.07
CA GLN A 216 12.27 -15.53 7.96
C GLN A 216 11.98 -16.18 6.58
N LYS A 217 11.95 -17.53 6.53
CA LYS A 217 11.56 -18.33 5.36
C LYS A 217 10.08 -18.15 4.99
N PHE A 218 9.22 -17.78 5.95
CA PHE A 218 7.77 -17.69 5.73
C PHE A 218 7.29 -16.35 5.18
N ALA A 219 8.13 -15.30 5.20
CA ALA A 219 7.76 -14.03 4.58
C ALA A 219 7.70 -14.21 3.05
N ASN A 220 6.46 -14.33 2.54
CA ASN A 220 6.11 -14.50 1.14
C ASN A 220 6.93 -13.55 0.25
N LYS A 221 7.46 -14.06 -0.86
CA LYS A 221 8.20 -13.27 -1.86
C LYS A 221 7.41 -12.04 -2.33
N ASN A 222 6.09 -12.17 -2.47
CA ASN A 222 5.19 -11.07 -2.82
C ASN A 222 5.14 -10.03 -1.71
N ALA A 223 5.06 -10.48 -0.45
CA ALA A 223 5.10 -9.59 0.68
C ALA A 223 6.42 -8.79 0.72
N LYS A 224 7.57 -9.46 0.60
CA LYS A 224 8.88 -8.77 0.53
C LYS A 224 8.95 -7.74 -0.59
N ARG A 225 8.39 -8.05 -1.77
CA ARG A 225 8.32 -7.14 -2.91
C ARG A 225 7.40 -5.95 -2.66
N LEU A 226 6.23 -6.20 -2.05
CA LEU A 226 5.28 -5.16 -1.69
C LEU A 226 5.90 -4.19 -0.69
N LEU A 227 6.51 -4.68 0.40
CA LEU A 227 7.21 -3.83 1.37
C LEU A 227 8.32 -3.00 0.74
N LYS A 228 9.13 -3.60 -0.15
CA LYS A 228 10.17 -2.86 -0.89
C LYS A 228 9.58 -1.72 -1.72
N ALA A 229 8.39 -1.91 -2.28
CA ALA A 229 7.70 -0.90 -3.05
C ALA A 229 7.03 0.18 -2.18
N LEU A 230 6.44 -0.19 -1.04
CA LEU A 230 5.93 0.76 -0.03
C LEU A 230 7.05 1.72 0.40
N LYS A 231 8.20 1.18 0.82
CA LYS A 231 9.40 1.98 1.17
C LYS A 231 9.93 2.84 0.02
N LYS A 232 9.80 2.37 -1.23
CA LYS A 232 10.19 3.14 -2.41
C LYS A 232 9.21 4.30 -2.65
N LEU A 233 7.93 4.11 -2.40
CA LEU A 233 6.91 5.15 -2.50
C LEU A 233 7.10 6.20 -1.39
N GLU A 234 7.32 5.76 -0.15
CA GLU A 234 7.60 6.62 1.02
C GLU A 234 8.80 7.54 0.78
N ARG A 235 9.96 7.00 0.39
CA ARG A 235 11.13 7.83 0.02
C ARG A 235 10.84 8.81 -1.12
N GLY A 236 9.93 8.43 -2.02
CA GLY A 236 9.45 9.30 -3.08
C GLY A 236 8.67 10.50 -2.53
N LEU A 237 7.76 10.26 -1.58
CA LEU A 237 7.02 11.29 -0.86
C LEU A 237 7.95 12.22 -0.07
N ASP A 238 8.92 11.68 0.66
CA ASP A 238 9.87 12.49 1.44
C ASP A 238 10.74 13.39 0.56
N ARG A 239 11.04 12.93 -0.66
CA ARG A 239 11.72 13.77 -1.64
C ARG A 239 10.83 14.92 -2.08
N VAL A 240 9.56 14.66 -2.39
CA VAL A 240 8.60 15.70 -2.80
C VAL A 240 8.43 16.72 -1.69
N ASP A 241 8.29 16.31 -0.43
CA ASP A 241 8.12 17.27 0.67
C ASP A 241 9.35 18.12 0.93
N ARG A 242 10.55 17.54 0.82
CA ARG A 242 11.80 18.32 0.93
C ARG A 242 11.88 19.37 -0.17
N GLU A 243 11.55 18.99 -1.40
CA GLU A 243 11.49 19.94 -2.51
C GLU A 243 10.41 21.02 -2.22
N ALA A 244 9.23 20.65 -1.71
CA ALA A 244 8.11 21.57 -1.47
C ALA A 244 8.47 22.61 -0.40
N ASN A 245 9.04 22.14 0.70
CA ASN A 245 9.50 22.99 1.79
C ASN A 245 10.61 23.95 1.34
N LYS A 246 11.49 23.50 0.43
CA LYS A 246 12.51 24.37 -0.17
C LYS A 246 11.87 25.51 -0.95
N VAL A 247 10.91 25.22 -1.83
CA VAL A 247 10.22 26.27 -2.63
C VAL A 247 9.41 27.22 -1.76
N ILE A 248 8.71 26.72 -0.74
CA ILE A 248 8.00 27.56 0.23
C ILE A 248 8.99 28.47 0.98
N GLY A 249 10.15 27.95 1.37
CA GLY A 249 11.21 28.73 2.02
C GLY A 249 11.78 29.83 1.12
N GLU A 250 12.05 29.53 -0.15
CA GLU A 250 12.51 30.51 -1.14
C GLU A 250 11.45 31.59 -1.39
N ALA A 251 10.17 31.23 -1.52
CA ALA A 251 9.08 32.18 -1.69
C ALA A 251 8.93 33.12 -0.49
N LYS A 252 9.03 32.59 0.74
CA LYS A 252 9.02 33.40 1.97
C LYS A 252 10.19 34.37 2.02
N ARG A 253 11.39 33.92 1.64
CA ARG A 253 12.58 34.76 1.59
C ARG A 253 12.40 35.92 0.61
N VAL A 254 11.93 35.64 -0.61
CA VAL A 254 11.67 36.67 -1.63
C VAL A 254 10.61 37.67 -1.15
N ALA A 255 9.54 37.20 -0.49
CA ALA A 255 8.52 38.08 0.07
C ALA A 255 9.09 39.02 1.14
N ILE A 256 9.94 38.51 2.04
CA ILE A 256 10.63 39.32 3.07
C ILE A 256 11.56 40.34 2.40
N GLU A 257 12.39 39.92 1.45
CA GLU A 257 13.29 40.82 0.70
C GLU A 257 12.51 41.93 -0.02
N ALA A 258 11.33 41.63 -0.56
CA ALA A 258 10.47 42.63 -1.20
C ALA A 258 9.82 43.61 -0.21
N THR A 259 9.58 43.20 1.03
CA THR A 259 9.10 44.10 2.10
C THR A 259 10.21 44.95 2.71
N LEU A 260 11.47 44.52 2.60
CA LEU A 260 12.65 45.25 3.08
C LEU A 260 13.17 46.29 2.07
N LYS A 261 12.31 46.80 1.17
CA LYS A 261 12.71 47.90 0.28
C LYS A 261 13.19 49.08 1.13
N PRO A 262 14.36 49.68 0.82
CA PRO A 262 14.86 50.84 1.54
C PRO A 262 13.79 51.92 1.60
N ALA A 263 13.66 52.58 2.75
CA ALA A 263 12.68 53.64 2.87
C ALA A 263 13.02 54.76 1.85
N PRO A 264 12.04 55.47 1.28
CA PRO A 264 12.29 56.44 0.21
C PRO A 264 13.36 57.51 0.55
N TRP A 265 13.49 57.88 1.83
CA TRP A 265 14.49 58.84 2.30
C TRP A 265 15.91 58.26 2.44
N GLU A 266 16.07 56.93 2.56
CA GLU A 266 17.39 56.28 2.61
C GLU A 266 18.08 56.26 1.22
N VAL A 267 17.29 56.38 0.15
CA VAL A 267 17.80 56.40 -1.23
C VAL A 267 18.53 57.71 -1.55
N HIS A 268 18.22 58.81 -0.87
CA HIS A 268 18.79 60.13 -1.19
C HIS A 268 20.14 60.41 -0.51
N VAL A 269 20.44 59.79 0.63
CA VAL A 269 21.68 60.05 1.40
C VAL A 269 22.93 59.48 0.69
N ALA A 270 22.77 58.49 -0.19
CA ALA A 270 23.88 57.85 -0.91
C ALA A 270 24.40 58.66 -2.12
N SER A 271 23.78 59.80 -2.47
CA SER A 271 24.13 60.58 -3.67
C SER A 271 24.91 61.87 -3.40
N ALA A 272 25.31 62.14 -2.16
CA ALA A 272 26.15 63.29 -1.86
C ALA A 272 27.57 63.08 -2.43
N PRO A 273 28.08 63.99 -3.28
CA PRO A 273 29.44 63.90 -3.81
C PRO A 273 30.43 64.00 -2.65
N ARG A 274 31.37 63.05 -2.57
CA ARG A 274 32.50 63.14 -1.64
C ARG A 274 33.34 64.35 -2.06
N ALA A 275 33.29 65.39 -1.22
CA ALA A 275 34.20 66.52 -1.27
C ALA A 275 35.61 66.11 -0.85
#